data_AF-A0A933VI33-F1
#
_entry.id   AF-A0A933VI33-F1
#
_cell.length_a   1.000
_cell.length_b   1.000
_cell.length_c   1.000
_cell.angle_alpha   90.00
_cell.angle_beta   90.00
_cell.angle_gamma   90.00
#
_symmetry.space_group_name_H-M   'P 1'
#
loop_
_entity.id
_entity.type
_entity.pdbx_description
1 polymer ?
#
loop_
_entity_poly.entity_id
_entity_poly.type
_entity_poly.pdbx_seq_one_letter_code
_entity_poly.pdbx_strand_id
1 'polypeptide(L)'
;MKPTLEELHQALTEAQRLRAAGEDTQHLAKTVLYQQERLRYLEDVYLRAERLVQFGLDEHEHALLVKALDAARRAEEAASKSAETLGLG
;
A
#
# COMPACT_ATOMS: atom_id res chain seq x y z
N MET A 1 14.32 -4.16 13.10
CA MET A 1 14.05 -5.60 12.86
C MET A 1 12.83 -5.69 11.97
N LYS A 2 12.79 -6.62 11.00
CA LYS A 2 11.60 -6.85 10.16
C LYS A 2 10.58 -7.69 10.95
N PRO A 3 9.28 -7.32 10.99
CA PRO A 3 8.27 -8.15 11.67
C PRO A 3 8.08 -9.48 10.94
N THR A 4 7.72 -10.50 11.69
CA THR A 4 7.17 -11.76 11.16
C THR A 4 5.80 -11.51 10.52
N LEU A 5 5.33 -12.48 9.72
CA LEU A 5 3.99 -12.41 9.13
C LEU A 5 2.89 -12.37 10.22
N GLU A 6 3.10 -13.09 11.32
CA GLU A 6 2.17 -13.12 12.44
C GLU A 6 2.13 -11.78 13.17
N GLU A 7 3.30 -11.20 13.51
CA GLU A 7 3.38 -9.88 14.14
C GLU A 7 2.75 -8.79 13.25
N LEU A 8 2.98 -8.86 11.93
CA LEU A 8 2.35 -7.95 10.98
C LEU A 8 0.83 -8.11 10.98
N HIS A 9 0.32 -9.35 10.95
CA HIS A 9 -1.11 -9.62 10.98
C HIS A 9 -1.76 -9.09 12.27
N GLN A 10 -1.13 -9.34 13.41
CA GLN A 10 -1.58 -8.85 14.71
C GLN A 10 -1.61 -7.32 14.74
N ALA A 11 -0.56 -6.65 14.26
CA ALA A 11 -0.49 -5.19 14.19
C ALA A 11 -1.57 -4.58 13.29
N LEU A 12 -1.86 -5.19 12.14
CA LEU A 12 -2.92 -4.73 11.24
C LEU A 12 -4.31 -4.92 11.85
N THR A 13 -4.53 -6.04 12.53
CA THR A 13 -5.79 -6.33 13.24
C THR A 13 -6.02 -5.30 14.35
N GLU A 14 -5.00 -5.01 15.15
CA GLU A 14 -5.10 -4.01 16.22
C GLU A 14 -5.30 -2.60 15.65
N ALA A 15 -4.63 -2.26 14.55
CA ALA A 15 -4.86 -0.98 13.87
C ALA A 15 -6.33 -0.84 13.41
N GLN A 16 -6.93 -1.89 12.85
CA GLN A 16 -8.34 -1.87 12.49
C GLN A 16 -9.23 -1.66 13.72
N ARG A 17 -8.95 -2.35 14.83
CA ARG A 17 -9.68 -2.18 16.10
C ARG A 17 -9.59 -0.75 16.63
N LEU A 18 -8.39 -0.18 16.69
CA LEU A 18 -8.16 1.19 17.18
C LEU A 18 -8.96 2.23 16.39
N ARG A 19 -9.02 2.09 15.06
CA ARG A 19 -9.85 2.96 14.22
C ARG A 19 -11.34 2.77 14.48
N ALA A 20 -11.79 1.52 14.57
CA ALA A 20 -13.20 1.21 14.82
C ALA A 20 -13.68 1.70 16.19
N ALA A 21 -12.82 1.67 17.21
CA ALA A 21 -13.12 2.12 18.56
C ALA A 21 -12.94 3.64 18.76
N GLY A 22 -12.41 4.36 17.77
CA GLY A 22 -12.08 5.79 17.91
C GLY A 22 -10.86 6.06 18.80
N GLU A 23 -10.04 5.03 19.06
CA GLU A 23 -8.86 5.08 19.94
C GLU A 23 -7.57 5.47 19.18
N ASP A 24 -7.64 5.67 17.86
CA ASP A 24 -6.53 6.08 17.01
C ASP A 24 -6.18 7.58 17.13
N THR A 25 -5.98 8.03 18.38
CA THR A 25 -5.79 9.44 18.75
C THR A 25 -4.53 10.08 18.14
N GLN A 26 -3.50 9.28 17.90
CA GLN A 26 -2.23 9.71 17.31
C GLN A 26 -2.08 9.30 15.83
N HIS A 27 -3.16 8.81 15.21
CA HIS A 27 -3.20 8.37 13.81
C HIS A 27 -2.21 7.25 13.47
N LEU A 28 -1.75 6.49 14.46
CA LEU A 28 -0.87 5.35 14.26
C LEU A 28 -1.56 4.27 13.43
N ALA A 29 -2.80 3.93 13.77
CA ALA A 29 -3.52 2.90 13.06
C ALA A 29 -3.89 3.32 11.64
N LYS A 30 -4.37 4.57 11.45
CA LYS A 30 -4.59 5.16 10.12
C LYS A 30 -3.33 5.09 9.27
N THR A 31 -2.19 5.50 9.82
CA THR A 31 -0.91 5.51 9.09
C THR A 31 -0.47 4.10 8.75
N VAL A 32 -0.47 3.17 9.70
CA VAL A 32 -0.07 1.76 9.47
C VAL A 32 -0.92 1.12 8.38
N LEU A 33 -2.24 1.28 8.43
CA LEU A 33 -3.15 0.70 7.44
C LEU A 33 -2.97 1.31 6.05
N TYR A 34 -2.84 2.63 5.96
CA TYR A 34 -2.55 3.31 4.70
C TYR A 34 -1.20 2.87 4.11
N GLN A 35 -0.16 2.82 4.93
CA GLN A 35 1.17 2.39 4.50
C GLN A 35 1.17 0.92 4.04
N GLN A 36 0.46 0.03 4.73
CA GLN A 36 0.32 -1.36 4.29
C GLN A 36 -0.31 -1.40 2.90
N GLU A 37 -1.48 -0.78 2.75
CA GLU A 37 -2.23 -0.82 1.49
C GLU A 37 -1.38 -0.26 0.34
N ARG A 38 -0.68 0.86 0.58
CA ARG A 38 0.24 1.45 -0.40
C ARG A 38 1.41 0.52 -0.73
N LEU A 39 2.00 -0.12 0.27
CA LEU A 39 3.10 -1.08 0.07
C LEU A 39 2.67 -2.28 -0.78
N ARG A 40 1.44 -2.79 -0.60
CA ARG A 40 0.93 -3.93 -1.39
C ARG A 40 0.99 -3.67 -2.90
N TYR A 41 0.67 -2.46 -3.36
CA TYR A 41 0.78 -2.12 -4.78
C TYR A 41 2.23 -1.92 -5.23
N LEU A 42 3.06 -1.35 -4.35
CA LEU A 42 4.49 -1.13 -4.65
C LEU A 42 5.29 -2.43 -4.70
N GLU A 43 4.89 -3.47 -3.99
CA GLU A 43 5.50 -4.81 -4.09
C GLU A 43 5.37 -5.40 -5.50
N ASP A 44 4.21 -5.24 -6.15
CA ASP A 44 4.02 -5.69 -7.55
C ASP A 44 4.85 -4.84 -8.52
N VAL A 45 4.89 -3.52 -8.33
CA VAL A 45 5.77 -2.63 -9.12
C VAL A 45 7.23 -3.05 -8.99
N TYR A 46 7.69 -3.32 -7.76
CA TYR A 46 9.06 -3.75 -7.50
C TYR A 46 9.39 -5.07 -8.22
N LEU A 47 8.51 -6.07 -8.10
CA LEU A 47 8.68 -7.36 -8.76
C LEU A 47 8.81 -7.21 -10.29
N ARG A 48 7.97 -6.37 -10.91
CA ARG A 48 8.00 -6.13 -12.36
C ARG A 48 9.21 -5.33 -12.80
N ALA A 49 9.60 -4.32 -12.03
CA ALA A 49 10.80 -3.53 -12.29
C ALA A 49 12.06 -4.40 -12.21
N GLU A 50 12.15 -5.30 -11.23
CA GLU A 50 13.26 -6.24 -11.11
C GLU A 50 13.35 -7.16 -12.34
N ARG A 51 12.23 -7.74 -12.78
CA ARG A 51 12.19 -8.56 -14.00
C ARG A 51 12.64 -7.80 -15.24
N LEU A 52 12.17 -6.56 -15.42
CA LEU A 52 12.57 -5.72 -16.53
C LEU A 52 14.09 -5.48 -16.55
N VAL A 53 14.69 -5.23 -15.38
CA VAL A 53 16.14 -5.03 -15.24
C VAL A 53 16.91 -6.32 -15.51
N GLN A 54 16.42 -7.47 -15.05
CA GLN A 54 17.09 -8.76 -15.20
C GLN A 54 17.00 -9.33 -16.62
N PHE A 55 15.84 -9.22 -17.27
CA PHE A 55 15.54 -9.89 -18.53
C PHE A 55 15.42 -8.94 -19.73
N GLY A 56 15.41 -7.63 -19.50
CA GLY A 56 15.29 -6.60 -20.54
C GLY A 56 13.86 -6.23 -20.89
N LEU A 57 13.72 -5.41 -21.95
CA LEU A 57 12.44 -4.86 -22.46
C LEU A 57 11.67 -5.90 -23.28
N ASP A 58 11.17 -6.93 -22.60
CA ASP A 58 10.10 -7.76 -23.15
C ASP A 58 8.78 -6.96 -23.15
N GLU A 59 8.05 -6.96 -24.28
CA GLU A 59 6.81 -6.17 -24.43
C GLU A 59 5.75 -6.57 -23.41
N HIS A 60 5.69 -7.87 -23.06
CA HIS A 60 4.74 -8.36 -22.08
C HIS A 60 5.10 -7.91 -20.66
N GLU A 61 6.35 -8.06 -20.21
CA GLU A 61 6.77 -7.57 -18.90
C GLU A 61 6.71 -6.03 -18.79
N HIS A 62 6.99 -5.30 -19.87
CA HIS A 62 6.78 -3.84 -19.91
C HIS A 62 5.30 -3.47 -19.72
N ALA A 63 4.38 -4.15 -20.41
CA ALA A 63 2.94 -3.92 -20.25
C ALA A 63 2.47 -4.23 -18.82
N LEU A 64 3.01 -5.29 -18.20
CA LEU A 64 2.71 -5.63 -16.81
C LEU A 64 3.23 -4.57 -15.82
N LEU A 65 4.43 -4.04 -16.04
CA LEU A 65 4.97 -2.95 -15.23
C LEU A 65 4.11 -1.69 -15.33
N VAL A 66 3.70 -1.29 -16.54
CA VAL A 66 2.80 -0.14 -16.73
C VAL A 66 1.49 -0.33 -15.98
N LYS A 67 0.89 -1.53 -16.06
CA LYS A 67 -0.34 -1.85 -15.34
C LYS A 67 -0.16 -1.77 -13.82
N ALA A 68 0.97 -2.26 -13.29
CA ALA A 68 1.28 -2.19 -11.86
C ALA A 68 1.47 -0.74 -11.39
N LEU A 69 2.16 0.10 -12.17
CA LEU A 69 2.33 1.53 -11.90
C LEU A 69 0.99 2.26 -11.87
N ASP A 70 0.12 1.99 -12.85
CA ASP A 70 -1.23 2.58 -12.89
C ASP A 70 -2.08 2.17 -11.69
N ALA A 71 -1.98 0.91 -11.25
CA ALA A 71 -2.69 0.43 -10.07
C ALA A 71 -2.20 1.13 -8.80
N ALA A 72 -0.88 1.26 -8.62
CA ALA A 72 -0.29 1.99 -7.50
C ALA A 72 -0.70 3.47 -7.49
N ARG A 73 -0.70 4.14 -8.65
CA ARG A 73 -1.14 5.53 -8.76
C ARG A 73 -2.63 5.68 -8.41
N ARG A 74 -3.49 4.82 -8.95
CA ARG A 74 -4.94 4.86 -8.65
C ARG A 74 -5.24 4.62 -7.17
N ALA A 75 -4.51 3.71 -6.54
CA ALA A 75 -4.64 3.48 -5.10
C ALA A 75 -4.29 4.72 -4.28
N GLU A 76 -3.23 5.43 -4.66
CA GLU A 76 -2.81 6.68 -4.01
C GLU A 76 -3.84 7.80 -4.20
N GLU A 77 -4.35 7.98 -5.42
CA GLU A 77 -5.40 8.95 -5.72
C GLU A 77 -6.69 8.67 -4.94
N ALA A 78 -7.07 7.39 -4.81
CA ALA A 78 -8.22 6.97 -4.03
C ALA A 78 -8.03 7.25 -2.53
N ALA A 79 -6.83 7.02 -2.00
CA ALA A 79 -6.49 7.34 -0.61
C ALA A 79 -6.55 8.85 -0.35
N SER A 80 -6.03 9.68 -1.26
CA SER A 80 -6.06 11.14 -1.16
C SER A 80 -7.49 11.70 -1.20
N LYS A 81 -8.33 11.25 -2.14
CA LYS A 81 -9.75 11.65 -2.22
C LYS A 81 -10.55 11.25 -0.98
N SER A 82 -10.24 10.09 -0.40
CA SER A 82 -10.86 9.64 0.84
C SER A 82 -10.52 10.57 2.01
N ALA A 83 -9.29 11.12 2.05
CA ALA A 83 -8.90 12.10 3.06
C ALA A 83 -9.63 13.45 2.89
N GLU A 84 -9.79 13.92 1.65
CA GLU A 84 -10.51 15.17 1.34
C GLU A 84 -12.02 15.08 1.65
N THR A 85 -12.65 13.95 1.31
CA THR A 85 -14.10 13.73 1.53
C THR A 85 -14.46 13.69 3.02
N LEU A 86 -13.51 13.30 3.88
CA LEU A 86 -13.68 13.27 5.34
C LEU A 86 -13.41 14.64 6.01
N GLY A 87 -13.11 15.70 5.25
CA GLY A 87 -12.92 17.06 5.79
C GLY A 87 -11.69 17.20 6.70
N LEU A 88 -10.64 16.41 6.46
CA LEU A 88 -9.41 16.37 7.27
C LEU A 88 -8.22 17.04 6.56
N GLY A 89 -8.49 18.03 5.71
CA GLY A 89 -7.47 18.89 5.07
C GLY A 89 -7.12 20.10 5.93
#